data_AF-A0A9E3KYI9-F1
#
_entry.id   AF-A0A9E3KYI9-F1
#
_cell.length_a   1.000
_cell.length_b   1.000
_cell.length_c   1.000
_cell.angle_alpha   90.00
_cell.angle_beta   90.00
_cell.angle_gamma   90.00
#
_symmetry.space_group_name_H-M   'P 1'
#
loop_
_entity.id
_entity.type
_entity.pdbx_description
1 polymer ?
#
loop_
_entity_poly.entity_id
_entity_poly.type
_entity_poly.pdbx_seq_one_letter_code
_entity_poly.pdbx_strand_id
1 'polypeptide(L)' 'MPETLADPTVYCIETNQRIYYGRIIFQDDVQLKLQTEDNKPVKILKGNIKRVQVMRTITEKETQSKWKQH' A
#
# COMPACT_ATOMS: atom_id res chain seq x y z
N MET A 1 -4.41 14.29 18.85
CA MET A 1 -5.02 13.38 17.86
C MET A 1 -3.90 12.47 17.39
N PRO A 2 -3.92 11.13 17.59
CA PRO A 2 -2.87 10.32 17.03
C PRO A 2 -3.08 10.32 15.51
N GLU A 3 -2.16 10.95 14.80
CA GLU A 3 -2.00 10.78 13.36
C GLU A 3 -1.84 9.27 13.14
N THR A 4 -2.88 8.62 12.59
CA THR A 4 -2.80 7.21 12.21
C THR A 4 -1.63 7.08 11.24
N LEU A 5 -0.50 6.62 11.77
CA LEU A 5 0.72 6.30 11.03
C LEU A 5 0.28 5.47 9.83
N ALA A 6 0.30 6.07 8.64
CA ALA A 6 -0.06 5.38 7.41
C ALA A 6 0.81 4.12 7.33
N ASP A 7 0.19 2.95 7.25
CA ASP A 7 0.88 1.67 7.22
C ASP A 7 2.03 1.74 6.19
N PRO A 8 3.31 1.62 6.59
CA PRO A 8 4.47 1.70 5.69
C PRO A 8 4.62 0.47 4.79
N THR A 9 3.73 -0.51 4.95
CA THR A 9 3.75 -1.75 4.21
C THR A 9 3.20 -1.55 2.80
N VAL A 10 4.01 -1.95 1.83
CA VAL A 10 3.59 -2.07 0.44
C VAL A 10 3.02 -3.47 0.23
N TYR A 11 1.80 -3.51 -0.29
CA TYR A 11 1.05 -4.71 -0.60
C TYR A 11 0.96 -4.90 -2.11
N CYS A 12 0.98 -6.17 -2.52
CA CYS A 12 0.53 -6.64 -3.82
C CYS A 12 -0.86 -7.24 -3.65
N ILE A 13 -1.85 -6.67 -4.33
CA ILE A 13 -3.25 -7.12 -4.31
C ILE A 13 -3.61 -7.65 -5.69
N GLU A 14 -3.77 -8.97 -5.77
CA GLU A 14 -4.24 -9.64 -6.96
C GLU A 14 -5.76 -9.70 -6.94
N THR A 15 -6.39 -9.13 -7.97
CA THR A 15 -7.84 -9.19 -8.18
C THR A 15 -8.17 -10.07 -9.38
N ASN A 16 -9.47 -10.34 -9.58
CA ASN A 16 -9.94 -11.06 -10.77
C ASN A 16 -9.55 -10.41 -12.11
N GLN A 17 -9.29 -9.10 -12.13
CA GLN A 17 -9.03 -8.36 -13.37
C GLN A 17 -7.55 -7.99 -13.55
N ARG A 18 -6.85 -7.64 -12.46
CA ARG A 18 -5.47 -7.14 -12.50
C ARG A 18 -4.81 -7.20 -11.12
N ILE A 19 -3.51 -6.92 -11.11
CA ILE A 19 -2.69 -6.82 -9.91
C ILE A 19 -2.44 -5.33 -9.62
N TYR A 20 -2.53 -4.95 -8.34
CA TYR A 20 -2.22 -3.61 -7.86
C TYR A 20 -1.08 -3.66 -6.83
N TYR A 21 -0.26 -2.61 -6.84
CA TYR A 21 0.81 -2.42 -5.87
C TYR A 21 0.61 -1.09 -5.17
N GLY A 22 0.77 -1.06 -3.84
CA GLY A 22 0.58 0.17 -3.09
C GLY A 22 0.39 -0.05 -1.59
N ARG A 23 -0.01 1.01 -0.90
CA ARG A 23 -0.20 1.03 0.55
C ARG A 23 -1.69 1.07 0.88
N ILE A 24 -2.12 0.27 1.86
CA ILE A 24 -3.51 0.30 2.30
C ILE A 24 -3.69 1.55 3.16
N ILE A 25 -4.47 2.51 2.65
CA ILE A 25 -4.76 3.77 3.34
C ILE A 25 -6.11 3.75 4.06
N PHE A 26 -6.97 2.80 3.72
CA PHE A 26 -8.25 2.58 4.37
C PHE A 26 -8.74 1.16 4.09
N GLN A 27 -9.40 0.54 5.05
CA GLN A 27 -10.13 -0.70 4.86
C GLN A 27 -11.34 -0.77 5.78
N ASP A 28 -12.40 -1.40 5.28
CA ASP A 28 -13.56 -1.84 6.04
C ASP A 28 -13.88 -3.30 5.67
N ASP A 29 -14.99 -3.86 6.12
CA ASP A 29 -15.35 -5.27 5.87
C ASP A 29 -15.62 -5.58 4.38
N VAL A 30 -15.95 -4.57 3.57
CA VAL A 30 -16.41 -4.73 2.19
C VAL A 30 -15.35 -4.32 1.17
N GLN A 31 -14.56 -3.30 1.48
CA GLN A 31 -13.63 -2.67 0.55
C GLN A 31 -12.30 -2.32 1.21
N LEU A 32 -11.29 -2.12 0.37
CA LEU A 32 -10.06 -1.45 0.73
C LEU A 32 -9.77 -0.30 -0.25
N LYS A 33 -9.05 0.70 0.22
CA LYS A 33 -8.44 1.73 -0.62
C LYS A 33 -6.93 1.55 -0.57
N LEU A 34 -6.37 1.31 -1.74
CA LEU A 34 -4.94 1.17 -1.96
C LEU A 34 -4.43 2.46 -2.61
N GLN A 35 -3.48 3.16 -1.98
CA GLN A 35 -2.76 4.23 -2.64
C GLN A 35 -1.61 3.62 -3.45
N THR A 36 -1.65 3.78 -4.77
CA THR A 36 -0.59 3.29 -5.67
C THR A 36 0.66 4.15 -5.57
N GLU A 37 1.76 3.70 -6.17
CA GLU A 37 3.03 4.44 -6.21
C GLU A 37 2.89 5.83 -6.86
N ASP A 38 1.94 6.00 -7.79
CA ASP A 38 1.59 7.29 -8.39
C ASP A 38 0.76 8.21 -7.47
N ASN A 39 0.65 7.87 -6.18
CA ASN A 39 -0.21 8.52 -5.18
C ASN A 39 -1.71 8.51 -5.51
N LYS A 40 -2.16 7.71 -6.49
CA LYS A 40 -3.57 7.60 -6.85
C LYS A 40 -4.28 6.57 -5.98
N PRO A 41 -5.40 6.92 -5.32
CA PRO A 41 -6.18 5.95 -4.56
C PRO A 41 -7.01 5.06 -5.49
N VAL A 42 -6.95 3.76 -5.27
CA VAL A 42 -7.76 2.74 -5.96
C VAL A 42 -8.63 2.04 -4.94
N LYS A 43 -9.95 2.05 -5.18
CA LYS A 43 -10.91 1.28 -4.39
C LYS A 43 -11.01 -0.14 -4.95
N ILE A 44 -10.83 -1.13 -4.08
CA ILE A 44 -10.91 -2.55 -4.41
C ILE A 44 -11.93 -3.20 -3.48
N LEU A 45 -12.93 -3.87 -4.05
CA LEU A 45 -13.90 -4.67 -3.29
C LEU A 45 -13.25 -5.98 -2.86
N LYS A 46 -13.38 -6.34 -1.57
CA LYS A 46 -12.75 -7.54 -1.00
C LYS A 46 -13.23 -8.83 -1.68
N GLY A 47 -14.49 -8.88 -2.10
CA GLY A 47 -15.04 -10.02 -2.87
C GLY A 47 -14.36 -10.27 -4.23
N ASN A 48 -13.60 -9.30 -4.75
CA ASN A 48 -12.87 -9.44 -6.02
C ASN A 48 -11.38 -9.77 -5.84
N ILE A 49 -10.91 -9.89 -4.59
CA ILE A 49 -9.50 -10.15 -4.28
C ILE A 49 -9.27 -11.66 -4.27
N LYS A 50 -8.30 -12.10 -5.05
CA LYS A 50 -7.83 -13.49 -5.03
C LYS A 50 -6.75 -13.69 -3.98
N ARG A 51 -5.85 -12.72 -3.86
CA ARG A 51 -4.67 -12.82 -2.99
C ARG A 51 -4.21 -11.45 -2.55
N VAL A 52 -3.76 -11.37 -1.30
CA VAL A 52 -3.03 -10.22 -0.74
C VAL A 52 -1.66 -10.72 -0.30
N GLN A 53 -0.61 -10.03 -0.71
CA GLN A 53 0.76 -10.35 -0.33
C GLN A 53 1.48 -9.09 0.15
N VAL A 54 2.15 -9.20 1.30
CA VAL A 54 3.07 -8.17 1.79
C VAL A 54 4.35 -8.23 0.95
N MET A 55 4.73 -7.10 0.34
CA MET A 55 5.95 -7.00 -0.47
C MET A 55 7.13 -6.55 0.39
N ARG A 56 7.01 -5.36 1.00
CA ARG A 56 8.04 -4.77 1.84
C ARG A 56 7.42 -3.83 2.86
N THR A 57 8.08 -3.69 4.00
CA THR A 57 7.74 -2.66 5.00
C THR A 57 8.77 -1.57 4.88
N ILE A 58 8.36 -0.34 4.58
CA ILE A 58 9.27 0.81 4.53
C ILE A 58 9.58 1.22 5.96
N THR A 59 10.60 0.61 6.57
CA THR A 59 11.16 1.13 7.82
C THR A 59 11.79 2.50 7.56
N GLU A 60 11.53 3.46 8.45
CA GLU A 60 12.00 4.86 8.39
C GLU A 60 13.52 5.05 8.21
N LYS A 61 14.31 3.97 8.22
CA LYS A 61 15.77 3.99 8.04
C LYS A 61 16.25 4.16 6.58
N GLU A 62 15.38 4.08 5.58
CA GLU A 62 15.78 4.32 4.18
C GLU A 62 15.74 5.80 3.74
N THR A 63 15.35 6.72 4.63
CA THR A 63 15.25 8.16 4.31
C THR A 63 16.55 8.96 4.57
N GLN A 64 17.70 8.32 4.79
CA GLN A 64 18.96 9.03 5.07
C GLN A 64 20.17 8.68 4.19
N SER A 65 20.06 7.81 3.18
CA SER A 65 21.24 7.40 2.40
C SER A 65 21.20 7.68 0.90
N LYS A 66 20.48 8.72 0.46
CA LYS A 66 20.50 9.13 -0.96
C LYS A 66 20.64 10.62 -1.26
N TRP A 67 21.10 11.43 -0.30
CA TRP A 67 21.45 12.85 -0.52
C TRP A 67 22.87 13.21 -0.06
N LYS A 68 23.79 12.24 -0.02
CA LYS A 68 25.22 12.51 0.03
C LYS A 68 25.95 11.47 -0.83
N GLN A 69 26.89 11.94 -1.63
CA GLN A 69 27.59 11.25 -2.74
C GLN A 69 26.76 11.31 -4.03
N HIS A 70 27.11 12.12 -5.03
CA HIS A 70 28.37 12.77 -5.35
C HIS A 70 28.14 13.94 -6.32
#